data_AF-V4NR67-F1
#
_entry.id   AF-V4NR67-F1
#
_cell.length_a   1.000
_cell.length_b   1.000
_cell.length_c   1.000
_cell.angle_alpha   90.00
_cell.angle_beta   90.00
_cell.angle_gamma   90.00
#
_symmetry.space_group_name_H-M   'P 1'
#
loop_
_entity.id
_entity.type
_entity.pdbx_description
1 polymer ?
#
loop_
_entity_poly.entity_id
_entity_poly.type
_entity_poly.pdbx_seq_one_letter_code
_entity_poly.pdbx_strand_id
1 'polypeptide(L)'
;MSSKLRALVFGLSLAVASAAVLPGIASAQNRDRDRQQSEDGAEDRAKKEEEWETKDLRIAKRRADGPCPFVKVLYDAARYQDFEAGKEASAEAKWTGQINGVASDCAYKGGEPIEIEMIVGFSLGKGPKAGADSNTYRYWVAVTDRDETVLAKEYFDLPVNFNGKTSVDVATRIENIVIPRAAASVAGDNFEVLIGFDVTPQMVEFNRQGKRFRFAKVKAQ
;
A
#
# COMPACT_ATOMS: atom_id res chain seq x y z
N MET A 1 -50.70 -55.16 -11.49
CA MET A 1 -51.18 -53.92 -10.83
C MET A 1 -51.25 -54.16 -9.32
N SER A 2 -50.94 -53.13 -8.52
CA SER A 2 -51.34 -52.91 -7.11
C SER A 2 -51.24 -54.02 -6.03
N SER A 3 -50.41 -53.76 -5.01
CA SER A 3 -50.76 -53.89 -3.55
C SER A 3 -50.85 -55.33 -2.95
N LYS A 4 -50.75 -55.65 -1.64
CA LYS A 4 -50.55 -54.99 -0.30
C LYS A 4 -49.63 -55.92 0.56
N LEU A 5 -48.69 -55.47 1.40
CA LEU A 5 -48.76 -54.91 2.78
C LEU A 5 -49.24 -55.88 3.91
N ARG A 6 -48.50 -55.90 5.05
CA ARG A 6 -48.73 -56.59 6.37
C ARG A 6 -48.32 -58.09 6.43
N ALA A 7 -47.91 -58.71 7.55
CA ALA A 7 -47.60 -58.30 8.96
C ALA A 7 -46.25 -58.96 9.40
N LEU A 8 -45.76 -59.16 10.65
CA LEU A 8 -46.18 -59.12 12.08
C LEU A 8 -45.04 -58.44 12.92
N VAL A 9 -45.21 -57.76 14.07
CA VAL A 9 -45.63 -58.11 15.47
C VAL A 9 -44.62 -58.90 16.32
N PHE A 10 -43.98 -58.21 17.30
CA PHE A 10 -43.58 -58.56 18.69
C PHE A 10 -42.85 -57.33 19.28
N GLY A 11 -42.85 -56.95 20.57
CA GLY A 11 -43.47 -57.46 21.79
C GLY A 11 -43.41 -56.40 22.94
N LEU A 12 -43.64 -56.79 24.20
CA LEU A 12 -43.81 -55.89 25.38
C LEU A 12 -42.71 -56.21 26.45
N SER A 13 -42.34 -55.39 27.46
CA SER A 13 -43.02 -54.28 28.16
C SER A 13 -42.08 -53.23 28.80
N LEU A 14 -42.70 -52.13 29.28
CA LEU A 14 -42.32 -51.16 30.33
C LEU A 14 -40.92 -51.22 31.02
N ALA A 15 -40.29 -50.04 31.09
CA ALA A 15 -39.76 -49.46 32.34
C ALA A 15 -39.72 -47.91 32.21
N VAL A 16 -39.88 -47.17 33.31
CA VAL A 16 -39.86 -45.69 33.34
C VAL A 16 -38.75 -45.19 34.25
N ALA A 17 -37.90 -44.29 33.75
CA ALA A 17 -36.97 -43.50 34.55
C ALA A 17 -36.78 -42.12 33.91
N SER A 18 -37.24 -41.07 34.58
CA SER A 18 -37.06 -39.69 34.13
C SER A 18 -35.65 -39.19 34.50
N ALA A 19 -34.85 -38.80 33.51
CA ALA A 19 -33.55 -38.15 33.70
C ALA A 19 -33.52 -36.81 32.94
N ALA A 20 -32.77 -35.84 33.47
CA ALA A 20 -32.89 -34.43 33.09
C ALA A 20 -32.45 -34.12 31.64
N VAL A 21 -33.10 -33.13 31.04
CA VAL A 21 -32.60 -32.46 29.83
C VAL A 21 -31.35 -31.66 30.21
N LEU A 22 -30.19 -32.02 29.66
CA LEU A 22 -28.95 -31.26 29.75
C LEU A 22 -28.54 -30.74 28.36
N PRO A 23 -28.76 -29.46 28.04
CA PRO A 23 -28.15 -28.85 26.87
C PRO A 23 -26.70 -28.47 27.18
N GLY A 24 -25.72 -29.01 26.44
CA GLY A 24 -24.35 -28.45 26.46
C GLY A 24 -23.16 -29.40 26.37
N ILE A 25 -23.01 -30.15 25.27
CA ILE A 25 -21.70 -30.65 24.81
C ILE A 25 -21.43 -30.33 23.32
N ALA A 26 -21.69 -29.07 22.93
CA ALA A 26 -21.50 -28.59 21.56
C ALA A 26 -20.84 -27.20 21.47
N SER A 27 -20.19 -26.73 22.54
CA SER A 27 -19.64 -25.35 22.62
C SER A 27 -18.31 -25.24 23.38
N ALA A 28 -17.58 -26.35 23.49
CA ALA A 28 -16.17 -26.36 23.87
C ALA A 28 -15.29 -26.32 22.60
N GLN A 29 -15.30 -27.40 21.81
CA GLN A 29 -14.42 -27.59 20.64
C GLN A 29 -14.55 -26.52 19.54
N ASN A 30 -15.65 -25.78 19.46
CA ASN A 30 -15.77 -24.68 18.49
C ASN A 30 -15.02 -23.42 18.96
N ARG A 31 -14.98 -23.15 20.28
CA ARG A 31 -14.39 -21.92 20.84
C ARG A 31 -12.88 -21.86 20.64
N ASP A 32 -12.19 -22.98 20.84
CA ASP A 32 -10.75 -23.07 20.60
C ASP A 32 -10.42 -22.96 19.10
N ARG A 33 -11.29 -23.50 18.24
CA ARG A 33 -11.13 -23.44 16.78
C ARG A 33 -11.37 -22.04 16.21
N ASP A 34 -12.42 -21.36 16.66
CA ASP A 34 -12.72 -19.97 16.29
C ASP A 34 -11.60 -19.03 16.80
N ARG A 35 -11.10 -19.29 18.02
CA ARG A 35 -9.98 -18.55 18.61
C ARG A 35 -8.70 -18.74 17.80
N GLN A 36 -8.29 -19.97 17.55
CA GLN A 36 -7.05 -20.26 16.81
C GLN A 36 -7.12 -19.71 15.37
N GLN A 37 -8.27 -19.80 14.70
CA GLN A 37 -8.46 -19.15 13.39
C GLN A 37 -8.40 -17.61 13.46
N SER A 38 -8.75 -16.99 14.59
CA SER A 38 -8.57 -15.54 14.80
C SER A 38 -7.13 -15.15 15.12
N GLU A 39 -6.39 -16.00 15.83
CA GLU A 39 -4.98 -15.79 16.21
C GLU A 39 -4.05 -16.06 15.01
N ASP A 40 -4.21 -17.17 14.29
CA ASP A 40 -3.58 -17.43 12.99
C ASP A 40 -3.83 -16.26 12.01
N GLY A 41 -5.08 -15.79 11.94
CA GLY A 41 -5.46 -14.67 11.10
C GLY A 41 -4.91 -13.31 11.55
N ALA A 42 -4.59 -13.14 12.84
CA ALA A 42 -3.94 -11.94 13.35
C ALA A 42 -2.43 -11.98 13.07
N GLU A 43 -1.79 -13.13 13.27
CA GLU A 43 -0.39 -13.35 12.91
C GLU A 43 -0.15 -13.24 11.41
N ASP A 44 -1.00 -13.83 10.55
CA ASP A 44 -0.89 -13.70 9.09
C ASP A 44 -1.15 -12.26 8.59
N ARG A 45 -1.82 -11.42 9.39
CA ARG A 45 -1.91 -9.98 9.13
C ARG A 45 -0.64 -9.28 9.59
N ALA A 46 -0.17 -9.52 10.81
CA ALA A 46 1.03 -8.90 11.36
C ALA A 46 2.30 -9.24 10.56
N LYS A 47 2.54 -10.53 10.27
CA LYS A 47 3.67 -10.99 9.43
C LYS A 47 3.63 -10.41 8.03
N LYS A 48 2.43 -10.14 7.49
CA LYS A 48 2.23 -9.53 6.19
C LYS A 48 2.33 -8.01 6.24
N GLU A 49 1.95 -7.37 7.34
CA GLU A 49 2.23 -5.96 7.59
C GLU A 49 3.75 -5.77 7.72
N GLU A 50 4.45 -6.64 8.46
CA GLU A 50 5.92 -6.72 8.45
C GLU A 50 6.50 -7.00 7.04
N GLU A 51 5.95 -7.93 6.24
CA GLU A 51 6.39 -8.20 4.86
C GLU A 51 6.23 -6.98 3.93
N TRP A 52 5.21 -6.15 4.15
CA TRP A 52 4.96 -4.94 3.36
C TRP A 52 5.76 -3.73 3.88
N GLU A 53 6.02 -3.62 5.18
CA GLU A 53 6.90 -2.59 5.79
C GLU A 53 8.39 -2.89 5.54
N THR A 54 8.80 -4.16 5.49
CA THR A 54 10.18 -4.57 5.17
C THR A 54 10.52 -4.51 3.68
N LYS A 55 9.56 -4.11 2.84
CA LYS A 55 9.73 -4.01 1.39
C LYS A 55 10.52 -2.76 1.00
N ASP A 56 11.84 -2.93 1.00
CA ASP A 56 12.88 -2.07 0.41
C ASP A 56 13.04 -0.63 0.93
N LEU A 57 12.16 -0.08 1.78
CA LEU A 57 12.34 1.26 2.39
C LEU A 57 13.38 1.31 3.53
N ARG A 58 14.48 0.55 3.41
CA ARG A 58 15.57 0.49 4.40
C ARG A 58 16.82 1.20 3.87
N ILE A 59 16.99 2.45 4.29
CA ILE A 59 18.18 3.25 4.03
C ILE A 59 19.27 3.01 5.08
N ALA A 60 20.54 3.12 4.69
CA ALA A 60 21.67 3.02 5.61
C ALA A 60 21.86 4.35 6.37
N LYS A 61 22.13 4.29 7.69
CA LYS A 61 22.26 5.51 8.48
C LYS A 61 23.52 6.32 8.10
N ARG A 62 23.32 7.55 7.62
CA ARG A 62 24.39 8.49 7.22
C ARG A 62 24.82 9.36 8.42
N ARG A 63 25.74 10.31 8.19
CA ARG A 63 26.27 11.22 9.22
C ARG A 63 26.13 12.68 8.77
N ALA A 64 25.36 13.45 9.53
CA ALA A 64 25.18 14.88 9.35
C ALA A 64 25.57 15.64 10.64
N ASP A 65 26.17 16.82 10.49
CA ASP A 65 26.47 17.75 11.60
C ASP A 65 25.20 18.44 12.17
N GLY A 66 24.02 18.17 11.61
CA GLY A 66 22.73 18.68 12.07
C GLY A 66 21.54 17.89 11.50
N PRO A 67 20.30 18.40 11.60
CA PRO A 67 19.11 17.71 11.11
C PRO A 67 19.07 17.64 9.58
N CYS A 68 18.50 16.55 9.06
CA CYS A 68 18.28 16.39 7.62
C CYS A 68 17.06 17.16 7.11
N PRO A 69 17.00 17.48 5.80
CA PRO A 69 15.82 18.00 5.13
C PRO A 69 14.57 17.15 5.34
N PHE A 70 13.40 17.79 5.38
CA PHE A 70 12.13 17.08 5.46
C PHE A 70 11.77 16.50 4.08
N VAL A 71 11.77 15.17 3.95
CA VAL A 71 11.39 14.49 2.71
C VAL A 71 9.93 14.03 2.82
N LYS A 72 9.06 14.50 1.91
CA LYS A 72 7.62 14.22 1.95
C LYS A 72 7.04 13.91 0.57
N VAL A 73 5.92 13.20 0.56
CA VAL A 73 5.09 12.98 -0.63
C VAL A 73 4.02 14.07 -0.69
N LEU A 74 4.00 14.88 -1.76
CA LEU A 74 3.00 15.95 -1.91
C LEU A 74 1.61 15.33 -2.13
N TYR A 75 0.66 15.61 -1.24
CA TYR A 75 -0.67 14.96 -1.23
C TYR A 75 -1.41 15.01 -2.57
N ASP A 76 -1.40 16.18 -3.23
CA ASP A 76 -2.04 16.44 -4.52
C ASP A 76 -1.44 15.63 -5.68
N ALA A 77 -0.19 15.18 -5.53
CA ALA A 77 0.57 14.40 -6.51
C ALA A 77 0.91 12.98 -6.00
N ALA A 78 0.44 12.58 -4.82
CA ALA A 78 0.73 11.28 -4.19
C ALA A 78 0.09 10.09 -4.93
N ARG A 79 -0.81 10.35 -5.87
CA ARG A 79 -1.58 9.37 -6.63
C ARG A 79 -1.70 9.77 -8.10
N TYR A 80 -1.58 8.81 -9.00
CA TYR A 80 -1.75 8.95 -10.45
C TYR A 80 -2.98 8.17 -10.88
N GLN A 81 -3.92 8.77 -11.62
CA GLN A 81 -5.25 8.20 -11.85
C GLN A 81 -5.73 8.50 -13.28
N ASP A 82 -5.46 7.58 -14.22
CA ASP A 82 -5.87 7.69 -15.62
C ASP A 82 -7.15 6.89 -15.91
N PHE A 83 -8.09 7.49 -16.64
CA PHE A 83 -9.42 6.97 -16.91
C PHE A 83 -9.83 7.16 -18.38
N GLU A 84 -10.50 6.15 -18.93
CA GLU A 84 -11.05 6.20 -20.28
C GLU A 84 -12.11 7.31 -20.41
N ALA A 85 -11.88 8.20 -21.38
CA ALA A 85 -12.62 9.46 -21.54
C ALA A 85 -12.80 10.29 -20.25
N GLY A 86 -11.87 10.19 -19.29
CA GLY A 86 -11.93 10.93 -18.01
C GLY A 86 -13.02 10.47 -17.03
N LYS A 87 -13.62 9.29 -17.23
CA LYS A 87 -14.72 8.78 -16.39
C LYS A 87 -14.20 8.16 -15.09
N GLU A 88 -14.46 8.81 -13.96
CA GLU A 88 -14.01 8.36 -12.62
C GLU A 88 -14.71 7.08 -12.12
N ALA A 89 -14.43 5.92 -12.72
CA ALA A 89 -14.98 4.63 -12.31
C ALA A 89 -13.92 3.52 -12.45
N SER A 90 -13.92 2.55 -11.52
CA SER A 90 -13.01 1.39 -11.56
C SER A 90 -13.06 0.61 -12.87
N ALA A 91 -14.23 0.57 -13.52
CA ALA A 91 -14.44 -0.10 -14.80
C ALA A 91 -13.90 0.69 -16.01
N GLU A 92 -13.64 1.99 -15.85
CA GLU A 92 -13.09 2.88 -16.88
C GLU A 92 -11.62 3.22 -16.63
N ALA A 93 -11.04 2.83 -15.49
CA ALA A 93 -9.65 3.08 -15.16
C ALA A 93 -8.68 2.36 -16.13
N LYS A 94 -7.63 3.09 -16.52
CA LYS A 94 -6.54 2.65 -17.40
C LYS A 94 -5.31 2.34 -16.56
N TRP A 95 -4.86 3.31 -15.78
CA TRP A 95 -3.67 3.20 -14.93
C TRP A 95 -3.93 3.86 -13.57
N THR A 96 -3.46 3.22 -12.50
CA THR A 96 -3.51 3.77 -11.14
C THR A 96 -2.13 3.68 -10.50
N GLY A 97 -1.70 4.72 -9.80
CA GLY A 97 -0.46 4.71 -9.04
C GLY A 97 -0.65 5.38 -7.68
N GLN A 98 0.06 4.90 -6.68
CA GLN A 98 0.17 5.52 -5.37
C GLN A 98 1.64 5.49 -4.94
N ILE A 99 2.21 6.64 -4.57
CA ILE A 99 3.45 6.66 -3.79
C ILE A 99 3.03 6.22 -2.37
N ASN A 100 3.55 5.08 -1.93
CA ASN A 100 3.11 4.41 -0.70
C ASN A 100 3.98 4.79 0.52
N GLY A 101 5.22 5.24 0.30
CA GLY A 101 6.11 5.78 1.32
C GLY A 101 7.41 6.33 0.73
N VAL A 102 8.20 6.97 1.57
CA VAL A 102 9.59 7.35 1.29
C VAL A 102 10.42 7.14 2.55
N ALA A 103 11.63 6.60 2.40
CA ALA A 103 12.66 6.59 3.42
C ALA A 103 13.86 7.40 2.94
N SER A 104 14.47 8.19 3.80
CA SER A 104 15.54 9.14 3.45
C SER A 104 16.53 9.34 4.59
N ASP A 105 17.79 9.59 4.26
CA ASP A 105 18.82 10.04 5.21
C ASP A 105 19.82 10.95 4.47
N CYS A 106 20.62 11.72 5.21
CA CYS A 106 21.51 12.72 4.64
C CYS A 106 22.92 12.69 5.23
N ALA A 107 23.88 13.21 4.47
CA ALA A 107 25.24 13.48 4.94
C ALA A 107 25.60 14.95 4.69
N TYR A 108 26.25 15.58 5.67
CA TYR A 108 26.96 16.85 5.52
C TYR A 108 27.85 17.14 6.73
N LYS A 109 28.99 17.81 6.52
CA LYS A 109 29.87 18.27 7.58
C LYS A 109 30.32 19.72 7.38
N GLY A 110 30.51 20.48 8.46
CA GLY A 110 31.07 21.84 8.42
C GLY A 110 30.34 22.75 7.42
N GLY A 111 31.02 23.14 6.35
CA GLY A 111 30.47 23.93 5.23
C GLY A 111 30.14 23.15 3.95
N GLU A 112 30.22 21.81 3.95
CA GLU A 112 29.93 20.96 2.79
C GLU A 112 28.44 21.01 2.40
N PRO A 113 28.07 20.75 1.13
CA PRO A 113 26.68 20.58 0.72
C PRO A 113 25.94 19.48 1.52
N ILE A 114 24.61 19.48 1.46
CA ILE A 114 23.79 18.36 1.95
C ILE A 114 23.65 17.34 0.83
N GLU A 115 24.19 16.15 1.03
CA GLU A 115 23.87 14.97 0.24
C GLU A 115 22.63 14.29 0.82
N ILE A 116 21.62 14.00 -0.01
CA ILE A 116 20.46 13.21 0.36
C ILE A 116 20.44 11.92 -0.46
N GLU A 117 20.18 10.82 0.22
CA GLU A 117 19.82 9.53 -0.36
C GLU A 117 18.39 9.22 0.07
N MET A 118 17.59 8.64 -0.83
CA MET A 118 16.22 8.23 -0.51
C MET A 118 15.77 7.01 -1.31
N ILE A 119 14.79 6.29 -0.79
CA ILE A 119 14.08 5.21 -1.49
C ILE A 119 12.60 5.58 -1.51
N VAL A 120 12.03 5.65 -2.71
CA VAL A 120 10.62 5.98 -2.96
C VAL A 120 9.87 4.70 -3.28
N GLY A 121 8.80 4.43 -2.53
CA GLY A 121 7.94 3.27 -2.73
C GLY A 121 6.70 3.60 -3.56
N PHE A 122 6.42 2.78 -4.57
CA PHE A 122 5.27 2.90 -5.46
C PHE A 122 4.44 1.61 -5.44
N SER A 123 3.12 1.74 -5.32
CA SER A 123 2.17 0.66 -5.67
C SER A 123 1.40 1.09 -6.93
N LEU A 124 1.56 0.33 -8.00
CA LEU A 124 1.11 0.67 -9.36
C LEU A 124 0.12 -0.40 -9.86
N GLY A 125 -0.80 -0.01 -10.74
CA GLY A 125 -1.94 -0.84 -11.13
C GLY A 125 -2.40 -0.64 -12.56
N LYS A 126 -2.75 -1.76 -13.21
CA LYS A 126 -3.27 -1.86 -14.58
C LYS A 126 -4.78 -2.08 -14.51
N GLY A 127 -5.55 -1.14 -15.04
CA GLY A 127 -7.01 -1.20 -15.06
C GLY A 127 -7.58 -1.89 -16.30
N PRO A 128 -8.91 -2.14 -16.31
CA PRO A 128 -9.60 -2.86 -17.39
C PRO A 128 -9.62 -2.10 -18.73
N LYS A 129 -9.27 -0.80 -18.75
CA LYS A 129 -9.11 0.00 -19.99
C LYS A 129 -7.65 0.24 -20.38
N ALA A 130 -6.69 -0.45 -19.74
CA ALA A 130 -5.30 -0.45 -20.18
C ALA A 130 -5.16 -1.14 -21.56
N GLY A 131 -4.68 -0.41 -22.57
CA GLY A 131 -4.45 -0.96 -23.91
C GLY A 131 -3.17 -1.79 -24.06
N ALA A 132 -2.39 -1.97 -22.98
CA ALA A 132 -1.10 -2.66 -22.95
C ALA A 132 -0.87 -3.36 -21.61
N ASP A 133 0.15 -4.23 -21.54
CA ASP A 133 0.63 -4.82 -20.28
C ASP A 133 1.76 -3.99 -19.61
N SER A 134 2.06 -2.81 -20.15
CA SER A 134 3.10 -1.90 -19.65
C SER A 134 2.67 -0.44 -19.72
N ASN A 135 3.24 0.39 -18.84
CA ASN A 135 3.09 1.84 -18.82
C ASN A 135 4.39 2.49 -18.32
N THR A 136 4.68 3.71 -18.76
CA THR A 136 5.68 4.57 -18.12
C THR A 136 4.96 5.59 -17.26
N TYR A 137 5.09 5.45 -15.94
CA TYR A 137 4.66 6.49 -15.02
C TYR A 137 5.74 7.56 -14.99
N ARG A 138 5.36 8.83 -14.83
CA ARG A 138 6.32 9.92 -14.65
C ARG A 138 6.15 10.53 -13.27
N TYR A 139 7.25 10.81 -12.60
CA TYR A 139 7.26 11.44 -11.29
C TYR A 139 8.34 12.51 -11.22
N TRP A 140 8.38 13.25 -10.14
CA TRP A 140 9.33 14.33 -9.92
C TRP A 140 9.78 14.40 -8.47
N VAL A 141 10.96 14.98 -8.29
CA VAL A 141 11.51 15.38 -6.99
C VAL A 141 11.80 16.87 -7.07
N ALA A 142 11.37 17.63 -6.06
CA ALA A 142 11.58 19.07 -5.98
C ALA A 142 12.20 19.43 -4.63
N VAL A 143 13.23 20.27 -4.63
CA VAL A 143 13.83 20.85 -3.42
C VAL A 143 13.25 22.26 -3.23
N THR A 144 12.81 22.57 -2.02
CA THR A 144 12.26 23.88 -1.64
C THR A 144 12.98 24.45 -0.42
N ASP A 145 12.94 25.77 -0.27
CA ASP A 145 13.21 26.46 1.01
C ASP A 145 11.88 26.59 1.76
N ARG A 146 11.75 25.94 2.92
CA ARG A 146 10.57 25.85 3.82
C ARG A 146 9.18 26.06 3.17
N ASP A 147 8.86 25.30 2.13
CA ASP A 147 7.60 25.39 1.34
C ASP A 147 7.34 26.73 0.61
N GLU A 148 8.24 27.73 0.68
CA GLU A 148 8.08 29.05 0.05
C GLU A 148 8.47 29.05 -1.43
N THR A 149 9.65 28.52 -1.76
CA THR A 149 10.25 28.64 -3.11
C THR A 149 10.84 27.31 -3.58
N VAL A 150 10.52 26.90 -4.81
CA VAL A 150 11.15 25.76 -5.48
C VAL A 150 12.55 26.16 -5.96
N LEU A 151 13.57 25.58 -5.33
CA LEU A 151 14.99 25.80 -5.64
C LEU A 151 15.44 24.96 -6.84
N ALA A 152 14.95 23.72 -6.93
CA ALA A 152 15.21 22.80 -8.02
C ALA A 152 14.02 21.83 -8.20
N LYS A 153 13.80 21.36 -9.43
CA LYS A 153 12.84 20.27 -9.71
C LYS A 153 13.33 19.41 -10.87
N GLU A 154 13.43 18.10 -10.64
CA GLU A 154 13.78 17.11 -11.64
C GLU A 154 12.62 16.14 -11.89
N TYR A 155 12.59 15.55 -13.09
CA TYR A 155 11.55 14.60 -13.52
C TYR A 155 12.19 13.26 -13.88
N PHE A 156 11.53 12.18 -13.49
CA PHE A 156 12.00 10.81 -13.59
C PHE A 156 10.92 9.94 -14.24
N ASP A 157 11.33 9.10 -15.19
CA ASP A 157 10.46 8.14 -15.84
C ASP A 157 10.59 6.77 -15.15
N LEU A 158 9.45 6.16 -14.85
CA LEU A 158 9.29 4.87 -14.18
C LEU A 158 8.61 3.87 -15.13
N PRO A 159 9.37 3.25 -16.06
CA PRO A 159 8.84 2.26 -17.01
C PRO A 159 8.52 0.95 -16.29
N VAL A 160 7.30 0.45 -16.46
CA VAL A 160 6.78 -0.70 -15.72
C VAL A 160 6.06 -1.67 -16.65
N ASN A 161 6.38 -2.96 -16.50
CA ASN A 161 5.67 -4.08 -17.13
C ASN A 161 4.96 -4.89 -16.04
N PHE A 162 3.65 -5.10 -16.21
CA PHE A 162 2.80 -5.80 -15.25
C PHE A 162 2.91 -7.33 -15.35
N ASN A 163 3.45 -7.87 -16.43
CA ASN A 163 3.67 -9.29 -16.66
C ASN A 163 2.39 -10.12 -16.39
N GLY A 164 1.29 -9.71 -17.02
CA GLY A 164 -0.06 -10.27 -16.88
C GLY A 164 -0.83 -9.81 -15.64
N LYS A 165 -0.17 -9.29 -14.60
CA LYS A 165 -0.80 -8.93 -13.31
C LYS A 165 -1.64 -7.65 -13.41
N THR A 166 -2.48 -7.39 -12.41
CA THR A 166 -3.23 -6.13 -12.25
C THR A 166 -2.52 -5.11 -11.36
N SER A 167 -1.51 -5.52 -10.59
CA SER A 167 -0.79 -4.68 -9.63
C SER A 167 0.68 -5.08 -9.51
N VAL A 168 1.57 -4.11 -9.32
CA VAL A 168 2.98 -4.31 -8.99
C VAL A 168 3.44 -3.24 -8.00
N ASP A 169 4.27 -3.63 -7.03
CA ASP A 169 4.96 -2.69 -6.15
C ASP A 169 6.40 -2.53 -6.64
N VAL A 170 6.92 -1.31 -6.63
CA VAL A 170 8.28 -0.97 -7.07
C VAL A 170 8.90 -0.03 -6.04
N ALA A 171 10.15 -0.27 -5.65
CA ALA A 171 10.97 0.69 -4.92
C ALA A 171 12.02 1.27 -5.86
N THR A 172 12.27 2.57 -5.77
CA THR A 172 13.32 3.26 -6.55
C THR A 172 14.21 4.03 -5.60
N ARG A 173 15.51 3.71 -5.57
CA ARG A 173 16.49 4.54 -4.87
C ARG A 173 16.89 5.72 -5.74
N ILE A 174 17.00 6.89 -5.10
CA ILE A 174 17.50 8.12 -5.68
C ILE A 174 18.69 8.54 -4.81
N GLU A 175 19.85 8.66 -5.43
CA GLU A 175 21.13 8.98 -4.80
C GLU A 175 21.64 10.32 -5.35
N ASN A 176 22.57 10.97 -4.64
CA ASN A 176 23.27 12.18 -5.10
C ASN A 176 22.37 13.42 -5.30
N ILE A 177 21.25 13.54 -4.59
CA ILE A 177 20.54 14.82 -4.46
C ILE A 177 21.42 15.74 -3.61
N VAL A 178 22.01 16.77 -4.21
CA VAL A 178 22.94 17.70 -3.55
C VAL A 178 22.28 19.07 -3.38
N ILE A 179 22.17 19.54 -2.14
CA ILE A 179 21.72 20.91 -1.81
C ILE A 179 22.93 21.75 -1.38
N PRO A 180 23.36 22.74 -2.19
CA PRO A 180 24.39 23.69 -1.79
C PRO A 180 23.95 24.52 -0.58
N ARG A 181 24.85 24.70 0.40
CA ARG A 181 24.58 25.52 1.59
C ARG A 181 25.30 26.87 1.51
N ALA A 182 24.58 27.94 1.81
CA ALA A 182 25.13 29.30 1.81
C ALA A 182 26.15 29.54 2.94
N ALA A 183 26.04 28.82 4.06
CA ALA A 183 26.97 28.85 5.17
C ALA A 183 26.91 27.53 5.98
N ALA A 184 27.94 27.26 6.77
CA ALA A 184 28.00 26.10 7.68
C ALA A 184 26.85 26.06 8.70
N SER A 185 26.31 27.23 9.07
CA SER A 185 25.17 27.39 9.98
C SER A 185 23.80 27.09 9.35
N VAL A 186 23.72 26.90 8.02
CA VAL A 186 22.49 26.44 7.38
C VAL A 186 22.33 24.95 7.70
N ALA A 187 21.30 24.61 8.47
CA ALA A 187 20.94 23.23 8.79
C ALA A 187 19.99 22.65 7.72
N GLY A 188 19.92 21.32 7.63
CA GLY A 188 19.11 20.66 6.60
C GLY A 188 17.61 20.87 6.76
N ASP A 189 17.11 21.07 7.98
CA ASP A 189 15.70 21.30 8.30
C ASP A 189 15.11 22.62 7.75
N ASN A 190 15.92 23.44 7.08
CA ASN A 190 15.46 24.59 6.28
C ASN A 190 14.99 24.17 4.88
N PHE A 191 15.41 22.99 4.40
CA PHE A 191 15.01 22.47 3.11
C PHE A 191 13.92 21.41 3.26
N GLU A 192 12.98 21.43 2.32
CA GLU A 192 11.98 20.38 2.14
C GLU A 192 12.15 19.75 0.75
N VAL A 193 12.09 18.42 0.69
CA VAL A 193 12.15 17.68 -0.58
C VAL A 193 10.82 17.00 -0.82
N LEU A 194 10.08 17.54 -1.79
CA LEU A 194 8.76 17.09 -2.19
C LEU A 194 8.85 16.09 -3.34
N ILE A 195 8.07 15.01 -3.25
CA ILE A 195 7.99 13.95 -4.25
C ILE A 195 6.54 13.80 -4.72
N GLY A 196 6.33 13.64 -6.02
CA GLY A 196 4.98 13.45 -6.56
C GLY A 196 4.99 12.89 -7.99
N PHE A 197 3.88 12.28 -8.41
CA PHE A 197 3.67 11.95 -9.82
C PHE A 197 3.51 13.22 -10.67
N ASP A 198 3.84 13.11 -11.96
CA ASP A 198 3.54 14.13 -12.96
C ASP A 198 2.05 14.02 -13.34
N VAL A 199 1.22 14.81 -12.65
CA VAL A 199 -0.25 14.69 -12.62
C VAL A 199 -0.94 15.82 -13.37
N THR A 200 -2.03 15.52 -14.06
CA THR A 200 -2.85 16.54 -14.72
C THR A 200 -3.65 17.36 -13.70
N PRO A 201 -4.16 18.57 -14.05
CA PRO A 201 -5.05 19.32 -13.18
C PRO A 201 -6.31 18.55 -12.74
N GLN A 202 -6.84 17.64 -13.58
CA GLN A 202 -7.95 16.77 -13.19
C GLN A 202 -7.53 15.74 -12.12
N MET A 203 -6.33 15.16 -12.25
CA MET A 203 -5.79 14.23 -11.24
C MET A 203 -5.52 14.93 -9.90
N VAL A 204 -5.04 16.19 -9.92
CA VAL A 204 -4.87 17.01 -8.71
C VAL A 204 -6.21 17.22 -7.98
N GLU A 205 -7.26 17.59 -8.71
CA GLU A 205 -8.59 17.79 -8.11
C GLU A 205 -9.21 16.47 -7.60
N PHE A 206 -9.08 15.38 -8.36
CA PHE A 206 -9.43 14.04 -7.90
C PHE A 206 -8.72 13.67 -6.59
N ASN A 207 -7.43 14.04 -6.48
CA ASN A 207 -6.63 13.77 -5.29
C ASN A 207 -7.08 14.61 -4.09
N ARG A 208 -7.34 15.90 -4.25
CA ARG A 208 -7.86 16.80 -3.19
C ARG A 208 -9.16 16.31 -2.59
N GLN A 209 -10.04 15.76 -3.41
CA GLN A 209 -11.32 15.17 -2.98
C GLN A 209 -11.15 13.85 -2.19
N GLY A 210 -9.91 13.41 -1.92
CA GLY A 210 -9.61 12.21 -1.13
C GLY A 210 -9.97 10.89 -1.81
N LYS A 211 -10.44 10.94 -3.06
CA LYS A 211 -10.85 9.77 -3.84
C LYS A 211 -9.67 8.81 -4.06
N ARG A 212 -9.96 7.51 -4.03
CA ARG A 212 -8.97 6.43 -4.16
C ARG A 212 -9.57 5.25 -4.91
N PHE A 213 -9.00 4.91 -6.06
CA PHE A 213 -9.11 3.56 -6.61
C PHE A 213 -7.77 2.85 -6.38
N ARG A 214 -7.80 1.61 -5.89
CA ARG A 214 -6.63 0.76 -5.73
C ARG A 214 -6.96 -0.61 -6.32
N PHE A 215 -6.18 -1.08 -7.28
CA PHE A 215 -6.24 -2.49 -7.68
C PHE A 215 -5.56 -3.34 -6.60
N ALA A 216 -6.32 -3.66 -5.55
CA ALA A 216 -5.89 -4.64 -4.57
C ALA A 216 -5.65 -6.01 -5.23
N LYS A 217 -4.76 -6.81 -4.65
CA LYS A 217 -4.58 -8.22 -5.04
C LYS A 217 -5.91 -8.96 -4.84
N VAL A 218 -6.69 -9.13 -5.91
CA VAL A 218 -7.86 -10.00 -5.93
C VAL A 218 -7.34 -11.42 -5.68
N LYS A 219 -7.69 -12.02 -4.54
CA LYS A 219 -7.57 -13.47 -4.39
C LYS A 219 -8.46 -14.09 -5.47
N ALA A 220 -7.87 -14.91 -6.34
CA ALA A 220 -8.67 -15.86 -7.11
C ALA A 220 -9.48 -16.71 -6.11
N GLN A 221 -10.74 -16.96 -6.47
CA GLN A 221 -11.64 -17.88 -5.77
C GLN A 221 -11.42 -19.29 -6.31
#